data_AF-S3DWX1-F1
#
_entry.id   AF-S3DWX1-F1
#
_cell.length_a   1.000
_cell.length_b   1.000
_cell.length_c   1.000
_cell.angle_alpha   90.00
_cell.angle_beta   90.00
_cell.angle_gamma   90.00
#
_symmetry.space_group_name_H-M   'P 1'
#
loop_
_entity.id
_entity.type
_entity.pdbx_description
1 polymer ?
#
loop_
_entity_poly.entity_id
_entity_poly.type
_entity_poly.pdbx_seq_one_letter_code
_entity_poly.pdbx_strand_id
1 'polypeptide(L)'
;MLLLVFLALTWLALVVAGPSSYEPRIIRQLQPRKPEPEPAYPPTLETLRLSPIAGVFPRTFIDPTRTAEQKSKLTTAWNDAKLLVEAQTNVINGFDYDTPYRNWLGKDWNAKGGSNLEYQSKVIADKLDRLAELFRGEVENNDEFIWWCKDWGGNYNLEDDAGVIMLHDIYHYHAVSKGSLTALDYILTARDCFGSKTEHAYVNAESYTLCTLAIYLQQTFQTAASPGAEPLSHEADSNQNPGLISGLPPDTFPDSTPGLPQDLTPDSIPGLPPDAIPDSSSDPGLHPGSDSNSHSGSDLGPDLGPDLGSGREWAR
;
A
#
# COMPACT_ATOMS: atom_id res chain seq x y z
N MET A 1 -1.61 26.32 16.48
CA MET A 1 -2.00 25.31 15.48
C MET A 1 -1.58 25.68 14.07
N LEU A 2 -2.04 26.81 13.50
CA LEU A 2 -1.73 27.18 12.11
C LEU A 2 -0.22 27.25 11.78
N LEU A 3 0.60 27.77 12.70
CA LEU A 3 2.06 27.84 12.56
C LEU A 3 2.73 26.45 12.55
N LEU A 4 2.22 25.51 13.35
CA LEU A 4 2.71 24.13 13.40
C LEU A 4 2.34 23.36 12.12
N VAL A 5 1.13 23.59 11.60
CA VAL A 5 0.71 23.03 10.30
C VAL A 5 1.57 23.59 9.17
N PHE A 6 1.85 24.90 9.18
CA PHE A 6 2.76 25.50 8.20
C PHE A 6 4.18 24.95 8.28
N LEU A 7 4.73 24.78 9.49
CA LEU A 7 6.05 24.18 9.71
C LEU A 7 6.11 22.71 9.26
N ALA A 8 5.06 21.93 9.55
CA ALA A 8 4.97 20.53 9.09
C ALA A 8 4.87 20.44 7.56
N LEU A 9 4.07 21.31 6.93
CA LEU A 9 3.93 21.36 5.47
C LEU A 9 5.19 21.87 4.77
N THR A 10 5.90 22.85 5.34
CA THR A 10 7.20 23.30 4.79
C THR A 10 8.29 22.24 4.98
N TRP A 11 8.28 21.50 6.09
CA TRP A 11 9.17 20.34 6.26
C TRP A 11 8.86 19.24 5.24
N LEU A 12 7.59 18.90 5.02
CA LEU A 12 7.21 17.92 3.99
C LEU A 12 7.62 18.38 2.59
N ALA A 13 7.38 19.66 2.26
CA ALA A 13 7.78 20.23 0.97
C ALA A 13 9.30 20.23 0.76
N LEU A 14 10.10 20.46 1.81
CA LEU A 14 11.56 20.41 1.74
C LEU A 14 12.10 18.97 1.64
N VAL A 15 11.42 17.98 2.24
CA VAL A 15 11.75 16.55 2.08
C VAL A 15 11.46 16.08 0.64
N VAL A 16 10.43 16.62 0.00
CA VAL A 16 10.06 16.29 -1.39
C VAL A 16 10.86 17.10 -2.44
N ALA A 17 11.26 18.33 -2.11
CA ALA A 17 11.95 19.25 -3.04
C ALA A 17 13.47 19.32 -2.89
N GLY A 18 14.06 18.67 -1.88
CA GLY A 18 15.51 18.45 -1.87
C GLY A 18 15.90 17.68 -3.14
N PRO A 19 17.02 18.03 -3.82
CA PRO A 19 17.54 17.18 -4.88
C PRO A 19 17.78 15.81 -4.24
N SER A 20 16.88 14.87 -4.51
CA SER A 20 17.05 13.52 -4.04
C SER A 20 18.41 13.09 -4.56
N SER A 21 19.33 12.72 -3.67
CA SER A 21 20.60 12.10 -4.07
C SER A 21 20.38 10.78 -4.80
N TYR A 22 19.13 10.33 -4.88
CA TYR A 22 18.64 9.44 -5.90
C TYR A 22 18.72 10.14 -7.27
N GLU A 23 19.84 9.93 -7.97
CA GLU A 23 19.75 9.86 -9.42
C GLU A 23 18.67 8.82 -9.74
N PRO A 24 17.60 9.16 -10.48
CA PRO A 24 16.70 8.15 -10.99
C PRO A 24 17.50 7.28 -11.95
N ARG A 25 17.98 6.13 -11.47
CA ARG A 25 18.40 5.00 -12.30
C ARG A 25 17.17 4.39 -12.97
N ILE A 26 16.49 5.17 -13.81
CA ILE A 26 15.59 4.62 -14.80
C ILE A 26 16.47 4.17 -15.96
N ILE A 27 16.11 3.00 -16.50
CA ILE A 27 16.82 2.21 -17.50
C ILE A 27 17.80 1.20 -16.86
N ARG A 28 17.25 0.23 -16.11
CA ARG A 28 17.40 -1.13 -16.65
C ARG A 28 16.48 -1.17 -17.86
N GLN A 29 17.05 -0.88 -19.04
CA GLN A 29 16.65 -1.67 -20.20
C GLN A 29 16.67 -3.10 -19.68
N LEU A 30 15.59 -3.85 -19.90
CA LEU A 30 15.67 -5.31 -19.91
C LEU A 30 16.74 -5.68 -20.95
N GLN A 31 18.02 -5.50 -20.59
CA GLN A 31 19.10 -6.15 -21.28
C GLN A 31 18.73 -7.62 -21.16
N PRO A 32 18.69 -8.38 -22.27
CA PRO A 32 18.45 -9.81 -22.20
C PRO A 32 19.37 -10.36 -21.12
N ARG A 33 18.77 -10.82 -20.02
CA ARG A 33 19.49 -11.25 -18.82
C ARG A 33 20.52 -12.25 -19.34
N LYS A 34 21.81 -11.93 -19.21
CA LYS A 34 22.87 -12.93 -19.41
C LYS A 34 22.39 -14.15 -18.63
N PRO A 35 22.28 -15.35 -19.23
CA PRO A 35 21.72 -16.51 -18.56
C PRO A 35 22.53 -16.73 -17.30
N GLU A 36 21.98 -16.24 -16.20
CA GLU A 36 22.43 -16.52 -14.87
C GLU A 36 22.19 -18.02 -14.72
N PRO A 37 23.17 -18.79 -14.20
CA PRO A 37 22.97 -20.21 -13.99
C PRO A 37 21.61 -20.38 -13.32
N GLU A 38 20.75 -21.22 -13.90
CA GLU A 38 19.40 -21.47 -13.38
C GLU A 38 19.55 -21.63 -11.88
N PRO A 39 19.01 -20.69 -11.09
CA PRO A 39 19.20 -20.79 -9.67
C PRO A 39 18.53 -22.10 -9.26
N ALA A 40 19.23 -22.87 -8.42
CA ALA A 40 18.71 -24.13 -7.90
C ALA A 40 17.25 -23.91 -7.51
N TYR A 41 16.35 -24.76 -8.04
CA TYR A 41 14.89 -24.63 -7.87
C TYR A 41 14.56 -24.12 -6.48
N PRO A 42 13.68 -23.11 -6.35
CA PRO A 42 13.32 -22.59 -5.04
C PRO A 42 12.88 -23.77 -4.17
N PRO A 43 13.37 -23.85 -2.92
CA PRO A 43 13.01 -24.93 -2.02
C PRO A 43 11.48 -25.04 -1.96
N THR A 44 10.96 -26.27 -2.00
CA THR A 44 9.50 -26.49 -1.91
C THR A 44 9.00 -25.95 -0.57
N LEU A 45 7.75 -25.49 -0.50
CA LEU A 45 7.12 -25.02 0.74
C LEU A 45 7.26 -26.03 1.90
N GLU A 46 7.27 -27.32 1.58
CA GLU A 46 7.44 -28.39 2.55
C GLU A 46 8.86 -28.41 3.19
N THR A 47 9.86 -27.92 2.47
CA THR A 47 11.23 -27.76 2.98
C THR A 47 11.45 -26.44 3.71
N LEU A 48 10.73 -25.39 3.33
CA LEU A 48 10.71 -24.13 4.04
C LEU A 48 9.82 -24.32 5.26
N ARG A 49 10.42 -24.52 6.45
CA ARG A 49 9.68 -24.59 7.73
C ARG A 49 9.07 -23.22 8.08
N LEU A 50 8.19 -22.72 7.23
CA LEU A 50 7.58 -21.42 7.33
C LEU A 50 6.81 -21.32 8.65
N SER A 51 7.03 -20.22 9.33
CA SER A 51 6.32 -19.94 10.57
C SER A 51 5.19 -18.97 10.27
N PRO A 52 3.95 -19.24 10.71
CA PRO A 52 2.89 -18.25 10.63
C PRO A 52 3.26 -17.03 11.46
N ILE A 53 2.89 -15.84 10.97
CA ILE A 53 3.09 -14.59 11.70
C ILE A 53 1.80 -14.29 12.48
N ALA A 54 1.92 -14.04 13.77
CA ALA A 54 0.79 -13.61 14.59
C ALA A 54 0.45 -12.14 14.33
N GLY A 55 -0.84 -11.78 14.37
CA GLY A 55 -1.30 -10.39 14.26
C GLY A 55 -1.39 -9.84 12.84
N VAL A 56 -1.17 -10.66 11.82
CA VAL A 56 -1.39 -10.33 10.41
C VAL A 56 -2.48 -11.23 9.81
N PHE A 57 -2.78 -11.12 8.51
CA PHE A 57 -3.79 -11.98 7.87
C PHE A 57 -3.48 -13.48 8.07
N PRO A 58 -4.49 -14.33 8.31
CA PRO A 58 -4.29 -15.77 8.41
C PRO A 58 -3.51 -16.32 7.21
N ARG A 59 -2.65 -17.32 7.46
CA ARG A 59 -1.80 -17.92 6.41
C ARG A 59 -0.79 -16.95 5.78
N THR A 60 -0.40 -15.94 6.54
CA THR A 60 0.81 -15.18 6.27
C THR A 60 1.99 -15.85 6.94
N PHE A 61 3.00 -16.12 6.14
CA PHE A 61 4.18 -16.88 6.50
C PHE A 61 5.44 -16.06 6.29
N ILE A 62 6.42 -16.29 7.16
CA ILE A 62 7.75 -15.71 7.05
C ILE A 62 8.81 -16.82 7.04
N ASP A 63 9.90 -16.55 6.32
CA ASP A 63 11.10 -17.38 6.37
C ASP A 63 11.53 -17.62 7.84
N PRO A 64 11.70 -18.89 8.29
CA PRO A 64 12.05 -19.19 9.67
C PRO A 64 13.43 -18.67 10.08
N THR A 65 14.33 -18.41 9.12
CA THR A 65 15.68 -17.90 9.39
C THR A 65 15.71 -16.43 9.81
N ARG A 66 14.56 -15.75 9.81
CA ARG A 66 14.47 -14.32 10.15
C ARG A 66 14.62 -14.06 11.64
N THR A 67 15.26 -12.94 11.96
CA THR A 67 15.40 -12.45 13.33
C THR A 67 14.05 -11.96 13.89
N ALA A 68 13.94 -11.87 15.22
CA ALA A 68 12.76 -11.29 15.85
C ALA A 68 12.52 -9.83 15.42
N GLU A 69 13.59 -9.05 15.19
CA GLU A 69 13.50 -7.69 14.69
C GLU A 69 12.87 -7.62 13.29
N GLN A 70 13.29 -8.50 12.36
CA GLN A 70 12.72 -8.55 11.01
C GLN A 70 11.24 -8.93 11.04
N LYS A 71 10.86 -9.89 11.90
CA LYS A 71 9.46 -10.25 12.12
C LYS A 71 8.65 -9.06 12.65
N SER A 72 9.21 -8.33 13.62
CA SER A 72 8.58 -7.11 14.15
C SER A 72 8.38 -6.05 13.08
N LYS A 73 9.38 -5.80 12.21
CA LYS A 73 9.26 -4.85 11.10
C LYS A 73 8.14 -5.23 10.14
N LEU A 74 7.99 -6.52 9.84
CA LEU A 74 6.93 -7.01 8.97
C LEU A 74 5.54 -6.85 9.61
N THR A 75 5.41 -7.10 10.91
CA THR A 75 4.17 -6.82 11.66
C THR A 75 3.84 -5.32 11.67
N THR A 76 4.85 -4.45 11.85
CA THR A 76 4.66 -3.00 11.74
C THR A 76 4.18 -2.60 10.35
N ALA A 77 4.87 -3.07 9.29
CA ALA A 77 4.49 -2.82 7.91
C ALA A 77 3.04 -3.26 7.61
N TRP A 78 2.61 -4.41 8.15
CA TRP A 78 1.23 -4.87 8.03
C TRP A 78 0.23 -3.92 8.69
N ASN A 79 0.53 -3.45 9.89
CA ASN A 79 -0.32 -2.49 10.57
C ASN A 79 -0.39 -1.14 9.84
N ASP A 80 0.74 -0.69 9.28
CA ASP A 80 0.78 0.52 8.47
C ASP A 80 -0.04 0.36 7.19
N ALA A 81 0.13 -0.75 6.46
CA ALA A 81 -0.69 -1.09 5.29
C ALA A 81 -2.18 -1.14 5.64
N LYS A 82 -2.53 -1.67 6.82
CA LYS A 82 -3.91 -1.70 7.30
C LYS A 82 -4.49 -0.29 7.48
N LEU A 83 -3.73 0.65 8.07
CA LEU A 83 -4.16 2.04 8.21
C LEU A 83 -4.41 2.71 6.84
N LEU A 84 -3.53 2.44 5.87
CA LEU A 84 -3.69 2.92 4.50
C LEU A 84 -4.99 2.37 3.88
N VAL A 85 -5.22 1.07 3.96
CA VAL A 85 -6.43 0.42 3.41
C VAL A 85 -7.70 0.92 4.09
N GLU A 86 -7.68 1.07 5.42
CA GLU A 86 -8.81 1.62 6.17
C GLU A 86 -9.14 3.05 5.71
N ALA A 87 -8.15 3.89 5.43
CA ALA A 87 -8.39 5.23 4.89
C ALA A 87 -9.08 5.21 3.52
N GLN A 88 -8.68 4.29 2.63
CA GLN A 88 -9.26 4.17 1.29
C GLN A 88 -10.65 3.53 1.28
N THR A 89 -10.89 2.55 2.16
CA THR A 89 -12.08 1.69 2.09
C THR A 89 -13.17 2.06 3.09
N ASN A 90 -12.84 2.71 4.21
CA ASN A 90 -13.86 3.22 5.12
C ASN A 90 -14.39 4.56 4.61
N VAL A 91 -15.71 4.64 4.39
CA VAL A 91 -16.35 5.86 3.90
C VAL A 91 -16.43 6.91 5.00
N ILE A 92 -15.66 7.99 4.86
CA ILE A 92 -15.75 9.18 5.71
C ILE A 92 -16.73 10.16 5.08
N ASN A 93 -17.79 10.51 5.82
CA ASN A 93 -18.81 11.43 5.33
C ASN A 93 -18.20 12.82 5.03
N GLY A 94 -18.42 13.33 3.82
CA GLY A 94 -17.92 14.63 3.37
C GLY A 94 -16.49 14.63 2.84
N PHE A 95 -15.77 13.50 2.84
CA PHE A 95 -14.47 13.39 2.16
C PHE A 95 -14.66 13.19 0.65
N ASP A 96 -13.89 13.91 -0.15
CA ASP A 96 -13.91 13.79 -1.62
C ASP A 96 -12.97 12.68 -2.08
N TYR A 97 -13.51 11.48 -2.23
CA TYR A 97 -12.77 10.33 -2.80
C TYR A 97 -12.59 10.43 -4.32
N ASP A 98 -13.40 11.22 -5.03
CA ASP A 98 -13.34 11.28 -6.50
C ASP A 98 -12.03 11.92 -6.96
N THR A 99 -11.58 12.98 -6.28
CA THR A 99 -10.31 13.64 -6.62
C THR A 99 -9.10 12.69 -6.61
N PRO A 100 -8.76 11.99 -5.50
CA PRO A 100 -7.64 11.05 -5.51
C PRO A 100 -7.85 9.89 -6.49
N TYR A 101 -9.07 9.33 -6.61
CA TYR A 101 -9.32 8.27 -7.59
C TYR A 101 -9.09 8.74 -9.03
N ARG A 102 -9.55 9.95 -9.39
CA ARG A 102 -9.29 10.51 -10.72
C ARG A 102 -7.82 10.76 -11.00
N ASN A 103 -7.07 11.20 -10.00
CA ASN A 103 -5.66 11.50 -10.14
C ASN A 103 -4.82 10.23 -10.31
N TRP A 104 -5.14 9.14 -9.60
CA TRP A 104 -4.28 7.96 -9.55
C TRP A 104 -4.82 6.75 -10.33
N LEU A 105 -6.14 6.64 -10.48
CA LEU A 105 -6.84 5.58 -11.22
C LEU A 105 -7.44 6.07 -12.55
N GLY A 106 -7.27 7.36 -12.85
CA GLY A 106 -7.70 8.01 -14.07
C GLY A 106 -9.13 8.55 -14.02
N LYS A 107 -9.45 9.48 -14.93
CA LYS A 107 -10.71 10.26 -14.93
C LYS A 107 -11.98 9.40 -15.09
N ASP A 108 -11.82 8.20 -15.64
CA ASP A 108 -12.90 7.27 -15.97
C ASP A 108 -12.95 6.07 -15.00
N TRP A 109 -12.33 6.19 -13.80
CA TRP A 109 -12.25 5.11 -12.80
C TRP A 109 -13.62 4.52 -12.39
N ASN A 110 -14.70 5.31 -12.52
CA ASN A 110 -16.08 4.93 -12.22
C ASN A 110 -17.04 5.15 -13.41
N ALA A 111 -16.52 5.23 -14.64
CA ALA A 111 -17.31 5.53 -15.82
C ALA A 111 -18.36 4.45 -16.14
N LYS A 112 -19.46 4.88 -16.77
CA LYS A 112 -20.58 4.04 -17.23
C LYS A 112 -20.83 4.21 -18.73
N GLY A 113 -21.48 3.25 -19.37
CA GLY A 113 -22.02 3.35 -20.72
C GLY A 113 -21.19 2.74 -21.85
N GLY A 114 -19.95 2.32 -21.59
CA GLY A 114 -19.11 1.61 -22.55
C GLY A 114 -18.54 0.32 -21.96
N SER A 115 -18.63 -0.80 -22.68
CA SER A 115 -18.27 -2.12 -22.14
C SER A 115 -16.84 -2.21 -21.60
N ASN A 116 -15.87 -1.55 -22.25
CA ASN A 116 -14.49 -1.53 -21.76
C ASN A 116 -14.33 -0.67 -20.49
N LEU A 117 -14.93 0.52 -20.46
CA LEU A 117 -14.83 1.43 -19.30
C LEU A 117 -15.59 0.87 -18.09
N GLU A 118 -16.75 0.24 -18.31
CA GLU A 118 -17.50 -0.44 -17.27
C GLU A 118 -16.73 -1.64 -16.72
N TYR A 119 -16.05 -2.41 -17.59
CA TYR A 119 -15.18 -3.49 -17.15
C TYR A 119 -14.03 -2.97 -16.28
N GLN A 120 -13.32 -1.93 -16.71
CA GLN A 120 -12.22 -1.32 -15.94
C GLN A 120 -12.70 -0.79 -14.58
N SER A 121 -13.81 -0.06 -14.58
CA SER A 121 -14.42 0.47 -13.35
C SER A 121 -14.84 -0.64 -12.40
N LYS A 122 -15.40 -1.73 -12.94
CA LYS A 122 -15.74 -2.92 -12.16
C LYS A 122 -14.49 -3.57 -11.55
N VAL A 123 -13.41 -3.71 -12.32
CA VAL A 123 -12.15 -4.27 -11.82
C VAL A 123 -11.58 -3.43 -10.67
N ILE A 124 -11.63 -2.10 -10.78
CA ILE A 124 -11.21 -1.20 -9.70
C ILE A 124 -12.06 -1.44 -8.45
N ALA A 125 -13.38 -1.38 -8.58
CA ALA A 125 -14.29 -1.59 -7.46
C ALA A 125 -14.11 -2.96 -6.79
N ASP A 126 -14.06 -4.04 -7.58
CA ASP A 126 -13.85 -5.39 -7.08
C ASP A 126 -12.53 -5.51 -6.29
N LYS A 127 -11.44 -4.90 -6.77
CA LYS A 127 -10.13 -4.92 -6.08
C LYS A 127 -10.20 -4.19 -4.75
N LEU A 128 -10.83 -3.01 -4.71
CA LEU A 128 -10.99 -2.24 -3.46
C LEU A 128 -11.83 -3.00 -2.43
N ASP A 129 -12.92 -3.64 -2.87
CA ASP A 129 -13.76 -4.46 -2.01
C ASP A 129 -12.99 -5.68 -1.46
N ARG A 130 -12.26 -6.40 -2.32
CA ARG A 130 -11.45 -7.56 -1.91
C ARG A 130 -10.31 -7.19 -0.98
N LEU A 131 -9.67 -6.05 -1.22
CA LEU A 131 -8.65 -5.52 -0.32
C LEU A 131 -9.24 -5.22 1.06
N ALA A 132 -10.43 -4.60 1.12
CA ALA A 132 -11.13 -4.34 2.37
C ALA A 132 -11.49 -5.65 3.11
N GLU A 133 -11.99 -6.66 2.39
CA GLU A 133 -12.25 -8.00 2.95
C GLU A 133 -10.97 -8.65 3.50
N LEU A 134 -9.85 -8.55 2.77
CA LEU A 134 -8.57 -9.11 3.19
C LEU A 134 -8.15 -8.54 4.55
N PHE A 135 -8.14 -7.22 4.68
CA PHE A 135 -7.71 -6.56 5.93
C PHE A 135 -8.73 -6.68 7.08
N ARG A 136 -9.98 -7.06 6.78
CA ARG A 136 -10.98 -7.46 7.79
C ARG A 136 -10.89 -8.93 8.19
N GLY A 137 -10.08 -9.74 7.50
CA GLY A 137 -9.96 -11.17 7.75
C GLY A 137 -11.15 -11.98 7.20
N GLU A 138 -11.88 -11.43 6.23
CA GLU A 138 -13.11 -12.02 5.65
C GLU A 138 -12.85 -12.85 4.39
N VAL A 139 -11.60 -12.89 3.90
CA VAL A 139 -11.25 -13.62 2.68
C VAL A 139 -11.20 -15.12 2.97
N GLU A 140 -12.18 -15.87 2.46
CA GLU A 140 -12.27 -17.34 2.52
C GLU A 140 -11.19 -18.08 1.69
N ASN A 141 -10.19 -17.36 1.18
CA ASN A 141 -9.29 -17.91 0.19
C ASN A 141 -8.21 -18.81 0.82
N ASN A 142 -7.81 -19.83 0.06
CA ASN A 142 -6.75 -20.74 0.45
C ASN A 142 -5.34 -20.25 0.09
N ASP A 143 -5.23 -18.97 -0.28
CA ASP A 143 -3.97 -18.36 -0.68
C ASP A 143 -3.03 -18.24 0.54
N GLU A 144 -1.74 -18.37 0.26
CA GLU A 144 -0.68 -18.24 1.25
C GLU A 144 0.13 -16.99 0.93
N PHE A 145 0.28 -16.12 1.92
CA PHE A 145 1.08 -14.90 1.79
C PHE A 145 2.46 -15.17 2.33
N ILE A 146 3.44 -15.33 1.45
CA ILE A 146 4.81 -15.60 1.86
C ILE A 146 5.61 -14.32 1.67
N TRP A 147 6.05 -13.73 2.79
CA TRP A 147 6.87 -12.53 2.76
C TRP A 147 8.35 -12.88 2.88
N TRP A 148 9.10 -12.47 1.86
CA TRP A 148 10.54 -12.63 1.82
C TRP A 148 11.20 -11.33 2.26
N CYS A 149 11.99 -11.35 3.34
CA CYS A 149 12.70 -10.12 3.78
C CYS A 149 13.97 -9.83 2.98
N LYS A 150 14.28 -10.62 1.96
CA LYS A 150 15.38 -10.39 1.03
C LYS A 150 14.84 -10.61 -0.36
N ASP A 151 15.18 -9.71 -1.27
CA ASP A 151 14.96 -10.01 -2.67
C ASP A 151 15.80 -11.23 -3.09
N TRP A 152 15.52 -11.74 -4.28
CA TRP A 152 16.30 -12.82 -4.88
C TRP A 152 17.81 -12.46 -5.02
N GLY A 153 18.17 -11.17 -4.96
CA GLY A 153 19.53 -10.67 -5.05
C GLY A 153 20.27 -10.59 -3.71
N GLY A 154 19.61 -10.91 -2.58
CA GLY A 154 20.18 -10.83 -1.24
C GLY A 154 20.38 -9.40 -0.72
N ASN A 155 19.86 -8.39 -1.42
CA ASN A 155 19.85 -7.01 -0.96
C ASN A 155 18.52 -6.71 -0.27
N TYR A 156 18.52 -5.65 0.53
CA TYR A 156 17.42 -5.01 1.26
C TYR A 156 17.48 -5.10 2.79
N ASN A 157 17.39 -3.91 3.35
CA ASN A 157 16.79 -3.63 4.63
C ASN A 157 15.32 -3.30 4.33
N LEU A 158 14.37 -3.83 5.10
CA LEU A 158 13.02 -3.25 5.14
C LEU A 158 13.19 -1.78 5.54
N GLU A 159 12.97 -0.88 4.60
CA GLU A 159 13.11 0.57 4.78
C GLU A 159 11.90 1.15 5.53
N ASP A 160 11.96 2.43 5.87
CA ASP A 160 10.96 3.12 6.67
C ASP A 160 9.56 3.19 6.01
N ASP A 161 9.46 2.87 4.71
CA ASP A 161 8.22 2.83 3.93
C ASP A 161 7.66 1.41 3.72
N ALA A 162 8.04 0.46 4.59
CA ALA A 162 7.68 -0.96 4.46
C ALA A 162 6.17 -1.21 4.34
N GLY A 163 5.31 -0.39 4.95
CA GLY A 163 3.85 -0.51 4.81
C GLY A 163 3.32 -0.17 3.42
N VAL A 164 3.93 0.81 2.73
CA VAL A 164 3.56 1.20 1.36
C VAL A 164 3.99 0.11 0.38
N ILE A 165 5.21 -0.41 0.54
CA ILE A 165 5.73 -1.52 -0.26
C ILE A 165 4.88 -2.77 -0.07
N MET A 166 4.57 -3.12 1.19
CA MET A 166 3.69 -4.24 1.49
C MET A 166 2.33 -4.09 0.82
N LEU A 167 1.74 -2.90 0.85
CA LEU A 167 0.46 -2.65 0.19
C LEU A 167 0.57 -2.84 -1.34
N HIS A 168 1.63 -2.35 -1.96
CA HIS A 168 1.92 -2.59 -3.39
C HIS A 168 1.93 -4.09 -3.70
N ASP A 169 2.70 -4.86 -2.94
CA ASP A 169 2.84 -6.30 -3.15
C ASP A 169 1.52 -7.05 -2.95
N ILE A 170 0.68 -6.59 -2.01
CA ILE A 170 -0.66 -7.17 -1.76
C ILE A 170 -1.55 -7.12 -3.01
N TYR A 171 -1.45 -6.08 -3.86
CA TYR A 171 -2.24 -5.99 -5.09
C TYR A 171 -1.88 -7.02 -6.17
N HIS A 172 -0.72 -7.66 -6.05
CA HIS A 172 -0.32 -8.77 -6.92
C HIS A 172 -0.90 -10.12 -6.45
N TYR A 173 -1.44 -10.24 -5.24
CA TYR A 173 -1.99 -11.52 -4.80
C TYR A 173 -3.36 -11.79 -5.39
N HIS A 174 -3.58 -13.06 -5.75
CA HIS A 174 -4.87 -13.54 -6.25
C HIS A 174 -6.03 -13.29 -5.27
N ALA A 175 -5.77 -13.25 -3.96
CA ALA A 175 -6.76 -12.87 -2.95
C ALA A 175 -7.40 -11.49 -3.20
N VAL A 176 -6.65 -10.55 -3.78
CA VAL A 176 -7.14 -9.20 -4.12
C VAL A 176 -7.59 -9.11 -5.59
N SER A 177 -7.11 -10.00 -6.46
CA SER A 177 -7.48 -10.01 -7.88
C SER A 177 -8.52 -11.08 -8.29
N LYS A 178 -9.07 -11.87 -7.36
CA LYS A 178 -9.94 -13.02 -7.68
C LYS A 178 -11.09 -12.65 -8.64
N GLY A 179 -11.10 -13.29 -9.81
CA GLY A 179 -12.10 -13.04 -10.86
C GLY A 179 -11.84 -11.79 -11.71
N SER A 180 -10.67 -11.17 -11.52
CA SER A 180 -10.19 -9.96 -12.17
C SER A 180 -8.72 -10.14 -12.59
N LEU A 181 -8.17 -9.16 -13.31
CA LEU A 181 -6.77 -9.16 -13.68
C LEU A 181 -5.89 -8.88 -12.46
N THR A 182 -4.85 -9.69 -12.24
CA THR A 182 -3.80 -9.39 -11.25
C THR A 182 -3.14 -8.05 -11.60
N ALA A 183 -2.86 -7.24 -10.58
CA ALA A 183 -2.15 -5.99 -10.82
C ALA A 183 -0.72 -6.29 -11.31
N LEU A 184 -0.16 -5.39 -12.09
CA LEU A 184 1.15 -5.51 -12.74
C LEU A 184 1.96 -4.25 -12.47
N ASP A 185 3.26 -4.33 -12.75
CA ASP A 185 4.21 -3.22 -12.61
C ASP A 185 4.39 -2.48 -13.93
N TYR A 186 3.30 -1.93 -14.46
CA TYR A 186 3.38 -1.18 -15.73
C TYR A 186 4.08 0.16 -15.55
N ILE A 187 3.82 0.82 -14.42
CA ILE A 187 4.30 2.15 -14.12
C ILE A 187 4.88 2.14 -12.71
N LEU A 188 6.17 2.49 -12.61
CA LEU A 188 6.95 2.39 -11.38
C LEU A 188 7.18 3.72 -10.66
N THR A 189 6.69 4.85 -11.21
CA THR A 189 6.94 6.17 -10.62
C THR A 189 5.65 6.92 -10.37
N ALA A 190 5.60 7.69 -9.28
CA ALA A 190 4.45 8.51 -8.92
C ALA A 190 4.10 9.53 -10.01
N ARG A 191 5.10 10.14 -10.64
CA ARG A 191 4.92 11.08 -11.75
C ARG A 191 4.15 10.45 -12.91
N ASP A 192 4.46 9.20 -13.23
CA ASP A 192 3.87 8.52 -14.38
C ASP A 192 2.51 7.91 -14.02
N CYS A 193 2.25 7.63 -12.74
CA CYS A 193 0.94 7.20 -12.25
C CYS A 193 -0.08 8.36 -12.18
N PHE A 194 0.39 9.56 -11.82
CA PHE A 194 -0.45 10.73 -11.67
C PHE A 194 -1.00 11.20 -13.03
N GLY A 195 -2.33 11.33 -13.12
CA GLY A 195 -3.03 11.69 -14.36
C GLY A 195 -2.98 10.60 -15.44
N SER A 196 -2.53 9.39 -15.10
CA SER A 196 -2.51 8.26 -16.03
C SER A 196 -3.93 7.90 -16.51
N LYS A 197 -4.00 7.33 -17.71
CA LYS A 197 -5.28 6.84 -18.25
C LYS A 197 -5.74 5.63 -17.45
N THR A 198 -7.05 5.54 -17.23
CA THR A 198 -7.68 4.41 -16.52
C THR A 198 -7.29 3.06 -17.14
N GLU A 199 -7.10 3.00 -18.47
CA GLU A 199 -6.64 1.81 -19.22
C GLU A 199 -5.34 1.19 -18.70
N HIS A 200 -4.44 1.96 -18.08
CA HIS A 200 -3.22 1.40 -17.48
C HIS A 200 -3.33 1.34 -15.96
N ALA A 201 -3.96 2.34 -15.35
CA ALA A 201 -4.02 2.45 -13.90
C ALA A 201 -4.82 1.30 -13.26
N TYR A 202 -5.89 0.81 -13.89
CA TYR A 202 -6.75 -0.23 -13.33
C TYR A 202 -6.05 -1.59 -13.13
N VAL A 203 -4.91 -1.79 -13.79
CA VAL A 203 -4.07 -2.99 -13.68
C VAL A 203 -2.68 -2.69 -13.12
N ASN A 204 -2.44 -1.50 -12.57
CA ASN A 204 -1.11 -1.11 -12.07
C ASN A 204 -1.08 -1.06 -10.54
N ALA A 205 -0.29 -1.91 -9.88
CA ALA A 205 -0.25 -2.00 -8.42
C ALA A 205 0.13 -0.66 -7.78
N GLU A 206 1.14 0.00 -8.33
CA GLU A 206 1.62 1.31 -7.87
C GLU A 206 0.54 2.40 -7.91
N SER A 207 -0.34 2.37 -8.92
CA SER A 207 -1.45 3.33 -9.02
C SER A 207 -2.42 3.20 -7.85
N TYR A 208 -2.75 1.97 -7.44
CA TYR A 208 -3.60 1.76 -6.28
C TYR A 208 -2.90 2.15 -4.97
N THR A 209 -1.63 1.77 -4.81
CA THR A 209 -0.84 2.09 -3.62
C THR A 209 -0.73 3.60 -3.40
N LEU A 210 -0.37 4.35 -4.44
CA LEU A 210 -0.25 5.81 -4.36
C LEU A 210 -1.60 6.49 -4.18
N CYS A 211 -2.68 5.96 -4.77
CA CYS A 211 -4.04 6.43 -4.50
C CYS A 211 -4.38 6.28 -3.01
N THR A 212 -4.06 5.12 -2.43
CA THR A 212 -4.32 4.81 -1.02
C THR A 212 -3.54 5.75 -0.10
N LEU A 213 -2.25 5.93 -0.39
CA LEU A 213 -1.38 6.84 0.35
C LEU A 213 -1.87 8.29 0.26
N ALA A 214 -2.29 8.75 -0.91
CA ALA A 214 -2.84 10.09 -1.10
C ALA A 214 -4.10 10.32 -0.25
N ILE A 215 -5.02 9.34 -0.22
CA ILE A 215 -6.24 9.39 0.61
C ILE A 215 -5.86 9.46 2.09
N TYR A 216 -4.97 8.58 2.56
CA TYR A 216 -4.52 8.56 3.95
C TYR A 216 -3.91 9.90 4.37
N LEU A 217 -3.02 10.47 3.56
CA LEU A 217 -2.39 11.76 3.85
C LEU A 217 -3.43 12.90 3.85
N GLN A 218 -4.37 12.92 2.91
CA GLN A 218 -5.43 13.93 2.87
C GLN A 218 -6.33 13.88 4.10
N GLN A 219 -6.73 12.68 4.54
CA GLN A 219 -7.54 12.49 5.74
C GLN A 219 -6.77 12.88 7.00
N THR A 220 -5.51 12.47 7.10
CA THR A 220 -4.65 12.72 8.27
C THR A 220 -4.37 14.20 8.47
N PHE A 221 -4.06 14.91 7.38
CA PHE A 221 -3.68 16.32 7.43
C PHE A 221 -4.80 17.29 7.06
N GLN A 222 -6.00 16.78 6.76
CA GLN A 222 -7.18 17.55 6.35
C GLN A 222 -6.87 18.47 5.15
N THR A 223 -6.07 17.99 4.20
CA THR A 223 -5.69 18.79 3.03
C THR A 223 -6.79 18.71 1.97
N ALA A 224 -7.15 19.87 1.39
CA ALA A 224 -8.11 19.93 0.30
C ALA A 224 -7.54 19.41 -1.03
N ALA A 225 -6.21 19.38 -1.19
CA ALA A 225 -5.53 18.96 -2.40
C ALA A 225 -4.81 17.62 -2.21
N SER A 226 -4.69 16.84 -3.28
CA SER A 226 -3.88 15.63 -3.32
C SER A 226 -2.39 16.00 -3.29
N PRO A 227 -1.57 15.35 -2.45
CA PRO A 227 -0.12 15.42 -2.57
C PRO A 227 0.28 15.07 -4.02
N GLY A 228 1.17 15.86 -4.63
CA GLY A 228 1.62 15.66 -6.00
C GLY A 228 0.78 16.30 -7.10
N ALA A 229 -0.39 16.88 -6.77
CA ALA A 229 -1.05 17.81 -7.68
C ALA A 229 -0.25 19.12 -7.70
N GLU A 230 0.79 19.19 -8.55
CA GLU A 230 1.22 20.48 -9.08
C GLU A 230 -0.07 21.20 -9.50
N PRO A 231 -0.34 22.43 -9.03
CA PRO A 231 -1.47 23.19 -9.54
C PRO A 231 -1.21 23.25 -11.03
N LEU A 232 -2.01 22.51 -11.83
CA LEU A 232 -1.90 22.47 -13.27
C LEU A 232 -1.82 23.93 -13.70
N SER A 233 -0.60 24.41 -13.94
CA SER A 233 -0.35 25.80 -14.24
C SER A 233 -1.13 25.98 -15.51
N HIS A 234 -2.24 26.71 -15.41
CA HIS A 234 -3.26 26.88 -16.44
C HIS A 234 -2.64 26.54 -17.79
N GLU A 235 -3.03 25.40 -18.38
CA GLU A 235 -2.87 25.25 -19.82
C GLU A 235 -3.55 26.50 -20.37
N ALA A 236 -2.71 27.47 -20.71
CA ALA A 236 -3.13 28.72 -21.28
C ALA A 236 -3.80 28.27 -22.57
N ASP A 237 -5.13 28.34 -22.54
CA ASP A 237 -6.01 28.15 -23.67
C ASP A 237 -5.52 29.12 -24.74
N SER A 238 -4.63 28.65 -25.61
CA SER A 238 -3.90 29.44 -26.61
C SER A 238 -4.81 29.93 -27.75
N ASN A 239 -6.12 29.97 -27.49
CA ASN A 239 -7.15 30.43 -28.40
C ASN A 239 -7.76 31.78 -28.00
N GLN A 240 -7.18 32.49 -27.03
CA GLN A 240 -7.55 33.90 -26.81
C GLN A 240 -6.76 34.83 -27.74
N ASN A 241 -7.45 35.19 -28.82
CA ASN A 241 -7.26 36.37 -29.64
C ASN A 241 -6.80 37.60 -28.80
N PRO A 242 -5.69 38.30 -29.13
CA PRO A 242 -5.21 39.44 -28.34
C PRO A 242 -6.07 40.68 -28.61
N GLY A 243 -7.21 40.75 -27.95
CA GLY A 243 -8.04 41.95 -27.84
C GLY A 243 -7.57 42.81 -26.67
N LEU A 244 -6.78 43.83 -27.01
CA LEU A 244 -6.43 45.03 -26.22
C LEU A 244 -7.37 45.34 -25.04
N ILE A 245 -6.83 45.35 -23.82
CA ILE A 245 -7.31 46.27 -22.78
C ILE A 245 -6.10 46.82 -22.01
N SER A 246 -5.86 48.11 -22.20
CA SER A 246 -4.88 48.90 -21.47
C SER A 246 -5.41 49.30 -20.09
N GLY A 247 -4.54 49.25 -19.08
CA GLY A 247 -4.63 50.14 -17.92
C GLY A 247 -4.88 49.47 -16.57
N LEU A 248 -3.79 49.22 -15.82
CA LEU A 248 -3.81 49.23 -14.36
C LEU A 248 -2.60 50.02 -13.84
N PRO A 249 -2.76 50.91 -12.84
CA PRO A 249 -1.67 51.63 -12.21
C PRO A 249 -0.92 50.77 -11.17
N PRO A 250 0.33 51.12 -10.82
CA PRO A 250 1.10 50.39 -9.83
C PRO A 250 0.79 50.91 -8.43
N ASP A 251 0.51 50.00 -7.48
CA ASP A 251 0.69 50.30 -6.06
C ASP A 251 1.21 49.06 -5.34
N THR A 252 2.49 49.03 -4.95
CA THR A 252 3.08 49.54 -3.69
C THR A 252 2.64 48.73 -2.47
N PHE A 253 3.38 47.66 -2.16
CA PHE A 253 3.36 47.04 -0.82
C PHE A 253 4.63 47.44 -0.06
N PRO A 254 4.52 48.02 1.14
CA PRO A 254 5.69 48.24 1.99
C PRO A 254 6.12 46.95 2.67
N ASP A 255 7.43 46.69 2.58
CA ASP A 255 8.17 45.72 3.36
C ASP A 255 8.07 46.08 4.85
N SER A 256 7.75 45.09 5.68
CA SER A 256 7.79 45.20 7.14
C SER A 256 7.99 43.81 7.71
N THR A 257 9.25 43.42 7.84
CA THR A 257 9.69 42.34 8.71
C THR A 257 9.87 42.89 10.14
N PRO A 258 9.23 42.28 11.16
CA PRO A 258 9.73 42.39 12.52
C PRO A 258 10.43 41.08 12.94
N GLY A 259 11.64 41.23 13.48
CA GLY A 259 12.49 40.14 13.93
C GLY A 259 11.90 39.28 15.05
N LEU A 260 12.23 37.99 15.01
CA LEU A 260 11.95 36.99 16.04
C LEU A 260 12.92 37.14 17.22
N PRO A 261 12.46 37.14 18.49
CA PRO A 261 13.31 36.80 19.60
C PRO A 261 13.51 35.28 19.67
N GLN A 262 14.77 34.90 19.89
CA GLN A 262 15.18 33.54 20.23
C GLN A 262 14.70 33.17 21.63
N ASP A 263 14.65 31.85 21.84
CA ASP A 263 14.69 31.15 23.13
C ASP A 263 13.34 30.80 23.75
N LEU A 264 12.92 29.54 23.56
CA LEU A 264 12.16 28.74 24.53
C LEU A 264 12.38 27.24 24.23
N THR A 265 13.26 26.60 25.00
CA THR A 265 13.26 25.15 25.21
C THR A 265 12.07 24.75 26.09
N PRO A 266 11.26 23.73 25.74
CA PRO A 266 10.33 23.15 26.70
C PRO A 266 11.01 22.04 27.50
N ASP A 267 11.12 22.29 28.80
CA ASP A 267 11.47 21.33 29.84
C ASP A 267 10.47 20.16 29.93
N SER A 268 11.04 19.00 30.25
CA SER A 268 10.55 17.86 31.02
C SER A 268 9.03 17.70 31.26
N ILE A 269 8.48 16.62 30.70
CA ILE A 269 7.21 16.01 31.14
C ILE A 269 7.45 15.23 32.46
N PRO A 270 6.65 15.44 33.53
CA PRO A 270 6.72 14.66 34.76
C PRO A 270 6.21 13.23 34.61
N GLY A 271 6.89 12.31 35.29
CA GLY A 271 6.70 10.86 35.21
C GLY A 271 5.33 10.34 35.66
N LEU A 272 4.93 9.24 35.02
CA LEU A 272 3.82 8.39 35.43
C LEU A 272 4.31 7.35 36.46
N PRO A 273 3.52 7.04 37.51
CA PRO A 273 3.85 6.01 38.49
C PRO A 273 3.65 4.59 37.92
N PRO A 274 4.46 3.60 38.34
CA PRO A 274 4.33 2.21 37.93
C PRO A 274 3.41 1.45 38.89
N ASP A 275 2.36 0.82 38.39
CA ASP A 275 1.57 -0.22 39.06
C ASP A 275 0.64 -0.84 37.99
N ALA A 276 0.34 -2.13 37.92
CA ALA A 276 0.75 -3.31 38.65
C ALA A 276 0.44 -4.51 37.74
N ILE A 277 1.30 -5.52 37.72
CA ILE A 277 1.09 -6.80 37.03
C ILE A 277 0.21 -7.67 37.93
N PRO A 278 -0.96 -8.18 37.47
CA PRO A 278 -1.58 -9.32 38.11
C PRO A 278 -1.04 -10.59 37.47
N ASP A 279 -0.19 -11.28 38.25
CA ASP A 279 0.19 -12.67 38.08
C ASP A 279 -1.06 -13.55 38.15
N SER A 280 -1.25 -14.44 37.19
CA SER A 280 -2.30 -15.46 37.24
C SER A 280 -1.80 -16.76 36.64
N SER A 281 -0.98 -17.44 37.45
CA SER A 281 -0.77 -18.87 37.37
C SER A 281 -2.05 -19.61 37.77
N SER A 282 -2.64 -20.37 36.85
CA SER A 282 -3.57 -21.45 37.18
C SER A 282 -3.45 -22.55 36.14
N ASP A 283 -2.46 -23.43 36.38
CA ASP A 283 -2.46 -24.82 35.93
C ASP A 283 -3.32 -25.61 36.93
N PRO A 284 -4.24 -26.47 36.48
CA PRO A 284 -3.96 -27.89 36.67
C PRO A 284 -4.52 -28.81 35.58
N GLY A 285 -3.76 -29.85 35.26
CA GLY A 285 -4.29 -31.21 35.41
C GLY A 285 -4.41 -32.06 34.15
N LEU A 286 -3.42 -32.93 34.00
CA LEU A 286 -3.41 -34.15 33.19
C LEU A 286 -4.59 -35.09 33.52
N HIS A 287 -5.16 -35.74 32.50
CA HIS A 287 -5.51 -37.17 32.56
C HIS A 287 -5.57 -37.80 31.15
N PRO A 288 -5.14 -39.07 30.98
CA PRO A 288 -5.08 -39.75 29.68
C PRO A 288 -6.35 -40.59 29.44
N GLY A 289 -6.73 -40.74 28.17
CA GLY A 289 -7.80 -41.62 27.74
C GLY A 289 -7.56 -42.10 26.31
N SER A 290 -6.91 -43.25 26.20
CA SER A 290 -6.94 -44.08 25.01
C SER A 290 -8.37 -44.58 24.81
N ASP A 291 -8.90 -44.56 23.58
CA ASP A 291 -9.73 -45.65 23.09
C ASP A 291 -9.77 -45.67 21.56
N SER A 292 -9.41 -46.84 21.07
CA SER A 292 -9.50 -47.33 19.71
C SER A 292 -10.97 -47.50 19.33
N ASN A 293 -11.39 -47.06 18.15
CA ASN A 293 -12.44 -47.78 17.45
C ASN A 293 -12.30 -47.73 15.94
N SER A 294 -12.01 -48.90 15.40
CA SER A 294 -12.12 -49.28 13.99
C SER A 294 -13.58 -49.20 13.52
N HIS A 295 -13.82 -48.59 12.36
CA HIS A 295 -14.96 -48.95 11.51
C HIS A 295 -14.54 -48.95 10.04
N SER A 296 -14.52 -50.16 9.47
CA SER A 296 -14.62 -50.41 8.04
C SER A 296 -15.93 -49.86 7.50
N GLY A 297 -15.87 -49.17 6.37
CA GLY A 297 -17.03 -48.75 5.60
C GLY A 297 -16.61 -48.49 4.16
N SER A 298 -16.98 -49.41 3.30
CA SER A 298 -16.66 -49.48 1.88
C SER A 298 -17.40 -48.44 1.04
N ASP A 299 -16.71 -47.99 -0.01
CA ASP A 299 -17.18 -47.94 -1.40
C ASP A 299 -17.93 -46.71 -1.96
N LEU A 300 -17.58 -46.45 -3.23
CA LEU A 300 -18.22 -45.65 -4.28
C LEU A 300 -17.99 -44.12 -4.31
N GLY A 301 -17.22 -43.70 -5.32
CA GLY A 301 -17.16 -42.33 -5.84
C GLY A 301 -18.47 -41.86 -6.50
N PRO A 302 -18.51 -40.74 -7.25
CA PRO A 302 -17.48 -40.32 -8.19
C PRO A 302 -17.12 -38.82 -8.12
N ASP A 303 -16.19 -38.43 -9.00
CA ASP A 303 -16.24 -37.22 -9.85
C ASP A 303 -14.93 -36.40 -9.79
N LEU A 304 -14.07 -36.69 -10.75
CA LEU A 304 -12.87 -35.91 -11.05
C LEU A 304 -13.27 -34.75 -11.96
N GLY A 305 -13.74 -33.67 -11.34
CA GLY A 305 -13.74 -32.35 -11.96
C GLY A 305 -12.30 -31.86 -12.19
N PRO A 306 -12.06 -30.99 -13.18
CA PRO A 306 -10.72 -30.54 -13.52
C PRO A 306 -10.12 -29.75 -12.36
N ASP A 307 -8.94 -30.21 -11.94
CA ASP A 307 -7.98 -29.51 -11.09
C ASP A 307 -7.71 -28.10 -11.66
N LEU A 308 -8.45 -27.12 -11.14
CA LEU A 308 -8.12 -25.71 -11.32
C LEU A 308 -6.92 -25.44 -10.42
N GLY A 309 -5.74 -25.60 -11.01
CA GLY A 309 -4.47 -25.43 -10.33
C GLY A 309 -4.47 -24.17 -9.48
N SER A 310 -4.19 -24.35 -8.19
CA SER A 310 -3.88 -23.26 -7.27
C SER A 310 -2.66 -22.52 -7.84
N GLY A 311 -2.91 -21.39 -8.52
CA GLY A 311 -1.89 -20.50 -9.04
C GLY A 311 -1.06 -19.99 -7.87
N ARG A 312 0.15 -20.53 -7.72
CA ARG A 312 1.15 -20.03 -6.76
C ARG A 312 1.83 -18.84 -7.42
N GLU A 313 1.39 -17.64 -7.06
CA GLU A 313 2.01 -16.40 -7.51
C GLU A 313 2.97 -15.87 -6.44
N TRP A 314 4.12 -15.38 -6.91
CA TRP A 314 5.20 -14.88 -6.08
C TRP A 314 5.15 -13.35 -6.10
N ALA A 315 4.69 -12.71 -5.02
CA ALA A 315 4.99 -11.31 -4.78
C ALA A 315 6.47 -11.17 -4.41
N ARG A 316 7.10 -10.07 -4.84
CA ARG A 316 8.56 -9.90 -4.78
C ARG A 316 9.06 -9.41 -3.43
#